data_AF-A0A9D1AP60-F1
#
_entry.id   AF-A0A9D1AP60-F1
#
_cell.length_a   1.000
_cell.length_b   1.000
_cell.length_c   1.000
_cell.angle_alpha   90.00
_cell.angle_beta   90.00
_cell.angle_gamma   90.00
#
_symmetry.space_group_name_H-M   'P 1'
#
loop_
_entity.id
_entity.type
_entity.pdbx_description
1 polymer ?
#
loop_
_entity_poly.entity_id
_entity_poly.type
_entity_poly.pdbx_seq_one_letter_code
_entity_poly.pdbx_strand_id
1 'polypeptide(L)'
;MAGDNVSVKSFESSSTSGDIEIDAFTVEKEISGDSISGSFDLKLTDSQQNYDIEVDTISGSVNIPMNSKGNGGKELEFSTKSGNVNVEFAE
;
A
#
# COMPACT_ATOMS: atom_id res chain seq x y z
N MET A 1 -21.19 12.10 -4.70
CA MET A 1 -21.28 10.64 -4.64
C MET A 1 -20.26 10.22 -3.61
N ALA A 2 -20.68 9.70 -2.47
CA ALA A 2 -19.75 9.16 -1.49
C ALA A 2 -19.10 7.96 -2.16
N GLY A 3 -17.83 8.07 -2.54
CA GLY A 3 -17.06 6.88 -2.89
C GLY A 3 -17.09 5.99 -1.66
N ASP A 4 -17.42 4.72 -1.85
CA ASP A 4 -17.47 3.75 -0.75
C ASP A 4 -16.07 3.68 -0.14
N ASN A 5 -15.83 4.42 0.94
CA ASN A 5 -14.61 4.31 1.72
C ASN A 5 -14.63 2.94 2.38
N VAL A 6 -13.75 2.06 1.94
CA VAL A 6 -13.66 0.71 2.50
C VAL A 6 -12.75 0.78 3.72
N SER A 7 -13.35 0.57 4.89
CA SER A 7 -12.62 0.48 6.15
C SER A 7 -12.48 -0.97 6.58
N VAL A 8 -11.23 -1.40 6.76
CA VAL A 8 -10.91 -2.75 7.25
C VAL A 8 -9.94 -2.68 8.43
N LYS A 9 -9.89 -3.76 9.21
CA LYS A 9 -8.90 -3.89 10.27
C LYS A 9 -7.50 -4.17 9.73
N SER A 10 -7.42 -5.10 8.80
CA SER A 10 -6.20 -5.52 8.14
C SER A 10 -6.52 -5.99 6.72
N PHE A 11 -5.57 -5.83 5.82
CA PHE A 11 -5.66 -6.30 4.44
C PHE A 11 -4.37 -7.03 4.08
N GLU A 12 -4.50 -8.21 3.49
CA GLU A 12 -3.37 -9.01 3.00
C GLU A 12 -3.70 -9.48 1.58
N SER A 13 -2.74 -9.34 0.67
CA SER A 13 -2.89 -9.81 -0.71
C SER A 13 -1.63 -10.51 -1.18
N SER A 14 -1.78 -11.63 -1.89
CA SER A 14 -0.67 -12.33 -2.52
C SER A 14 -0.97 -12.66 -3.96
N SER A 15 0.01 -12.42 -4.85
CA SER A 15 -0.10 -12.73 -6.26
C SER A 15 1.19 -13.33 -6.81
N THR A 16 1.07 -14.20 -7.80
CA THR A 16 2.24 -14.64 -8.58
C THR A 16 2.48 -13.72 -9.77
N SER A 17 1.39 -13.25 -10.38
CA SER A 17 1.42 -12.43 -11.59
C SER A 17 0.14 -11.62 -11.68
N GLY A 18 0.26 -10.30 -11.86
CA GLY A 18 -0.87 -9.40 -12.07
C GLY A 18 -0.79 -8.15 -11.20
N ASP A 19 -1.64 -7.19 -11.51
CA ASP A 19 -1.66 -5.89 -10.85
C ASP A 19 -2.72 -5.86 -9.75
N ILE A 20 -2.35 -5.30 -8.60
CA ILE A 20 -3.21 -5.12 -7.43
C ILE A 20 -3.43 -3.62 -7.26
N GLU A 21 -4.67 -3.18 -7.52
CA GLU A 21 -5.09 -1.80 -7.34
C GLU A 21 -6.05 -1.70 -6.16
N ILE A 22 -5.73 -0.80 -5.23
CA ILE A 22 -6.53 -0.50 -4.04
C ILE A 22 -6.83 0.99 -4.05
N ASP A 23 -8.12 1.35 -4.14
CA ASP A 23 -8.59 2.73 -4.20
C ASP A 23 -9.56 3.02 -3.04
N ALA A 24 -9.55 4.26 -2.54
CA ALA A 24 -10.42 4.76 -1.48
C ALA A 24 -10.43 3.90 -0.19
N PHE A 25 -9.25 3.51 0.28
CA PHE A 25 -9.11 2.52 1.36
C PHE A 25 -8.60 3.14 2.67
N THR A 26 -9.17 2.69 3.79
CA THR A 26 -8.68 3.03 5.15
C THR A 26 -8.49 1.76 5.96
N VAL A 27 -7.40 1.69 6.70
CA VAL A 27 -7.03 0.54 7.52
C VAL A 27 -6.90 0.97 8.98
N GLU A 28 -7.34 0.14 9.91
CA GLU A 28 -7.15 0.40 11.34
C GLU A 28 -5.76 -0.02 11.84
N LYS A 29 -5.16 -1.06 11.25
CA LYS A 29 -3.91 -1.65 11.74
C LYS A 29 -2.82 -1.86 10.66
N GLU A 30 -3.04 -2.72 9.68
CA GLU A 30 -1.98 -3.16 8.76
C GLU A 30 -2.47 -3.43 7.34
N ILE A 31 -1.65 -3.08 6.35
CA ILE A 31 -1.79 -3.53 4.95
C ILE A 31 -0.50 -4.24 4.57
N SER A 32 -0.62 -5.49 4.12
CA SER A 32 0.50 -6.27 3.61
C SER A 32 0.24 -6.81 2.21
N GLY A 33 1.28 -6.93 1.39
CA GLY A 33 1.15 -7.52 0.08
C GLY A 33 2.42 -8.11 -0.51
N ASP A 34 2.29 -9.31 -1.07
CA ASP A 34 3.38 -10.06 -1.69
C ASP A 34 3.11 -10.34 -3.17
N SER A 35 4.08 -10.03 -4.03
CA SER A 35 4.02 -10.43 -5.43
C SER A 35 5.32 -11.00 -5.97
N ILE A 36 5.24 -11.97 -6.87
CA ILE A 36 6.42 -12.41 -7.64
C ILE A 36 6.62 -11.49 -8.84
N SER A 37 5.53 -11.16 -9.54
CA SER A 37 5.57 -10.27 -10.70
C SER A 37 4.29 -9.44 -10.80
N GLY A 38 4.41 -8.13 -11.00
CA GLY A 38 3.26 -7.23 -11.15
C GLY A 38 3.30 -6.04 -10.20
N SER A 39 2.34 -5.15 -10.38
CA SER A 39 2.36 -3.83 -9.74
C SER A 39 1.41 -3.75 -8.56
N PHE A 40 1.79 -2.96 -7.56
CA PHE A 40 0.92 -2.55 -6.45
C PHE A 40 0.64 -1.06 -6.58
N ASP A 41 -0.63 -0.70 -6.71
CA ASP A 41 -1.09 0.68 -6.79
C ASP A 41 -2.08 0.92 -5.65
N LEU A 42 -1.66 1.72 -4.67
CA LEU A 42 -2.42 1.98 -3.44
C LEU A 42 -2.78 3.45 -3.34
N LYS A 43 -4.07 3.73 -3.12
CA LYS A 43 -4.59 5.04 -2.75
C LYS A 43 -5.33 4.95 -1.43
N LEU A 44 -4.72 5.57 -0.42
CA LEU A 44 -5.25 5.63 0.93
C LEU A 44 -5.91 6.98 1.18
N THR A 45 -7.04 6.98 1.89
CA THR A 45 -7.80 8.21 2.21
C THR A 45 -7.45 8.78 3.58
N ASP A 46 -6.53 8.14 4.28
CA ASP A 46 -6.06 8.56 5.60
C ASP A 46 -4.73 9.33 5.46
N SER A 47 -4.29 9.98 6.54
CA SER A 47 -3.06 10.74 6.54
C SER A 47 -1.84 9.84 6.47
N GLN A 48 -0.90 10.17 5.58
CA GLN A 48 0.39 9.49 5.48
C GLN A 48 1.13 9.40 6.82
N GLN A 49 0.97 10.41 7.68
CA GLN A 49 1.63 10.44 9.00
C GLN A 49 1.15 9.33 9.94
N ASN A 50 0.06 8.64 9.60
CA ASN A 50 -0.44 7.52 10.37
C ASN A 50 0.26 6.19 10.06
N TYR A 51 1.06 6.12 8.98
CA TYR A 51 1.58 4.87 8.42
C TYR A 51 3.11 4.80 8.45
N ASP A 52 3.66 3.70 8.96
CA ASP A 52 5.02 3.26 8.66
C ASP A 52 4.97 2.39 7.40
N ILE A 53 5.72 2.80 6.37
CA ILE A 53 5.71 2.24 5.03
C ILE A 53 7.05 1.56 4.78
N GLU A 54 7.01 0.25 4.60
CA GLU A 54 8.13 -0.59 4.24
C GLU A 54 7.84 -1.24 2.88
N VAL A 55 8.73 -1.02 1.93
CA VAL A 55 8.57 -1.55 0.57
C VAL A 55 9.88 -2.13 0.09
N ASP A 56 9.85 -3.42 -0.22
CA ASP A 56 10.97 -4.17 -0.76
C ASP A 56 10.68 -4.60 -2.19
N THR A 57 11.54 -4.20 -3.12
CA THR A 57 11.54 -4.75 -4.47
C THR A 57 12.94 -5.13 -4.94
N ILE A 58 13.05 -6.28 -5.59
CA ILE A 58 14.31 -6.70 -6.22
C ILE A 58 14.51 -5.98 -7.56
N SER A 59 13.43 -5.77 -8.32
CA SER A 59 13.48 -5.12 -9.63
C SER A 59 12.19 -4.37 -9.95
N GLY A 60 12.31 -3.15 -10.44
CA GLY A 60 11.19 -2.26 -10.73
C GLY A 60 11.33 -0.90 -10.05
N SER A 61 10.23 -0.18 -9.91
CA SER A 61 10.22 1.17 -9.35
C SER A 61 9.41 1.23 -8.07
N VAL A 62 9.96 1.84 -7.03
CA VAL A 62 9.22 2.16 -5.81
C VAL A 62 8.96 3.66 -5.79
N ASN A 63 7.69 4.03 -5.79
CA ASN A 63 7.22 5.39 -5.67
C ASN A 63 6.37 5.49 -4.41
N ILE A 64 7.04 5.73 -3.29
CA ILE A 64 6.41 5.99 -1.99
C ILE A 64 6.65 7.44 -1.61
N PRO A 65 5.74 8.05 -0.85
CA PRO A 65 5.91 9.43 -0.45
C PRO A 65 7.03 9.58 0.58
N MET A 66 7.63 10.77 0.58
CA MET A 66 8.93 11.06 1.20
C MET A 66 8.98 10.84 2.73
N ASN A 67 7.83 10.93 3.42
CA ASN A 67 7.68 10.63 4.85
C ASN A 67 7.17 9.20 5.05
N SER A 68 8.00 8.20 4.73
CA SER A 68 7.64 6.78 4.80
C SER A 68 7.54 6.24 6.24
N LYS A 69 7.82 7.06 7.26
CA LYS A 69 7.65 6.71 8.69
C LYS A 69 6.70 7.68 9.37
N GLY A 70 5.42 7.33 9.32
CA GLY A 70 4.36 7.95 10.09
C GLY A 70 4.33 7.40 11.51
N ASN A 71 4.33 8.27 12.50
CA ASN A 71 4.36 7.90 13.92
C ASN A 71 3.00 7.40 14.44
N GLY A 72 2.04 7.06 13.55
CA GLY A 72 0.66 6.73 13.92
C GLY A 72 0.35 5.25 14.10
N GLY A 73 1.35 4.37 14.05
CA GLY A 73 1.22 2.98 14.47
C GLY A 73 0.45 2.06 13.53
N LYS A 74 0.17 2.51 12.30
CA LYS A 74 -0.32 1.65 11.21
C LYS A 74 0.85 1.21 10.36
N GLU A 75 0.81 -0.02 9.85
CA GLU A 75 1.91 -0.60 9.09
C GLU A 75 1.47 -0.89 7.65
N LEU A 76 2.36 -0.59 6.70
CA LEU A 76 2.16 -0.81 5.28
C LEU A 76 3.40 -1.51 4.72
N GLU A 77 3.28 -2.80 4.45
CA GLU A 77 4.40 -3.66 4.03
C GLU A 77 4.14 -4.24 2.64
N PHE A 78 5.02 -3.96 1.68
CA PHE A 78 4.92 -4.54 0.34
C PHE A 78 6.22 -5.16 -0.12
N SER A 79 6.14 -6.39 -0.59
CA SER A 79 7.28 -7.13 -1.12
C SER A 79 7.00 -7.60 -2.54
N THR A 80 7.87 -7.25 -3.49
CA THR A 80 7.80 -7.80 -4.85
C THR A 80 9.16 -8.19 -5.43
N LYS A 81 9.22 -9.28 -6.19
CA LYS A 81 10.47 -9.61 -6.90
C LYS A 81 10.66 -8.78 -8.17
N SER A 82 9.58 -8.54 -8.91
CA SER A 82 9.63 -7.79 -10.16
C SER A 82 8.35 -7.02 -10.40
N GLY A 83 8.38 -5.71 -10.19
CA GLY A 83 7.15 -4.93 -10.18
C GLY A 83 7.34 -3.51 -9.69
N ASN A 84 6.34 -2.68 -9.95
CA ASN A 84 6.31 -1.32 -9.45
C ASN A 84 5.40 -1.25 -8.22
N VAL A 85 5.79 -0.46 -7.23
CA VAL A 85 4.97 -0.19 -6.05
C VAL A 85 4.75 1.32 -5.99
N ASN A 86 3.49 1.73 -6.11
CA ASN A 86 3.06 3.11 -6.01
C ASN A 86 2.13 3.25 -4.82
N VAL A 87 2.44 4.19 -3.92
CA VAL A 87 1.59 4.52 -2.77
C VAL A 87 1.27 6.00 -2.82
N GLU A 88 -0.03 6.32 -2.83
CA GLU A 88 -0.57 7.67 -2.84
C GLU A 88 -1.53 7.86 -1.67
N PHE A 89 -1.50 9.05 -1.05
CA PHE A 89 -2.42 9.45 0.01
C PHE A 89 -3.27 10.59 -0.52
N ALA A 90 -4.59 10.38 -0.57
CA ALA A 90 -5.60 11.31 -1.06
C ALA A 90 -6.36 11.95 0.11
N GLU A 91 -5.62 12.61 1.02
CA GLU A 91 -6.14 13.38 2.17
C GLU A 91 -7.12 14.50 1.79
#